data_AF-A0A1I7BDY6-F1
#
_entry.id   AF-A0A1I7BDY6-F1
#
_cell.length_a   1.000
_cell.length_b   1.000
_cell.length_c   1.000
_cell.angle_alpha   90.00
_cell.angle_beta   90.00
_cell.angle_gamma   90.00
#
_symmetry.space_group_name_H-M   'P 1'
#
loop_
_entity.id
_entity.type
_entity.pdbx_description
1 polymer ?
#
loop_
_entity_poly.entity_id
_entity_poly.type
_entity_poly.pdbx_seq_one_letter_code
_entity_poly.pdbx_strand_id
1 'polypeptide(L)'
;MAFSREIEAFAKEFAADISNNSAAIFAGAGMSKGAGYVDWAELLHDIAEELGLDVKLEHDLISVAQFHVNQLQNSAKLTRKIVEEFAEQAESTDTHEILARLPIGTYWTTNYDTLIEDSLREASKVADVKSDVEQLNTTRPKRDAVVYKMHGSVTHASKAILYKQQYEQYHRTHEPFVTALSGDLVSKTFLFIGFSFTDPNLDYVLSRLHTGAKRNHYCFMKREIESAGDDAETARYKIRKQELRIQDLKRFGIQTLLINKHEDIPKILRAIEARFLKKTVFIGGSAEEFGDWDRNDALNFIHSLSAQLVGNGYRVVSGFGWGVGSAVINGALETIYDNPEKFSEDQLLMRPFPQVASKGTELATLWKQYRQRMLSLAGVAIFVFGNKLDPNDKGKIVNANGMIAEFDIAMEKGAIPVPIGATGFAARDIWETVMAQPAKYYAEHDWLPPLVEKLGESELPPQELVRTLLTIVDRLNK
;
A
#
# COMPACT_ATOMS: atom_id res chain seq x y z
N MET A 1 4.89 14.87 -10.63
CA MET A 1 3.65 15.56 -11.08
C MET A 1 2.95 16.05 -9.83
N ALA A 2 2.58 17.33 -9.76
CA ALA A 2 1.83 17.82 -8.60
C ALA A 2 0.39 17.29 -8.68
N PHE A 3 -0.06 16.53 -7.68
CA PHE A 3 -1.46 16.14 -7.58
C PHE A 3 -2.32 17.35 -7.17
N SER A 4 -3.65 17.24 -7.29
CA SER A 4 -4.53 18.28 -6.74
C SER A 4 -4.38 18.35 -5.22
N ARG A 5 -4.65 19.52 -4.62
CA ARG A 5 -4.58 19.69 -3.17
C ARG A 5 -5.48 18.68 -2.42
N GLU A 6 -6.63 18.31 -3.00
CA GLU A 6 -7.50 17.30 -2.39
C GLU A 6 -6.86 15.91 -2.40
N ILE A 7 -6.22 15.51 -3.51
CA ILE A 7 -5.54 14.21 -3.60
C ILE A 7 -4.34 14.16 -2.65
N GLU A 8 -3.59 15.25 -2.50
CA GLU A 8 -2.48 15.32 -1.55
C GLU A 8 -2.94 15.17 -0.10
N ALA A 9 -4.02 15.86 0.28
CA ALA A 9 -4.63 15.73 1.59
C ALA A 9 -5.13 14.30 1.85
N PHE A 10 -5.86 13.73 0.89
CA PHE A 10 -6.30 12.34 0.93
C PHE A 10 -5.13 11.37 1.10
N ALA A 11 -4.07 11.50 0.31
CA ALA A 11 -2.95 10.57 0.35
C ALA A 11 -2.24 10.59 1.71
N LYS A 12 -2.20 11.75 2.38
CA LYS A 12 -1.68 11.90 3.74
C LYS A 12 -2.58 11.23 4.78
N GLU A 13 -3.88 11.49 4.72
CA GLU A 13 -4.86 10.91 5.65
C GLU A 13 -4.96 9.39 5.50
N PHE A 14 -5.07 8.91 4.26
CA PHE A 14 -5.21 7.48 3.98
C PHE A 14 -3.94 6.70 4.35
N ALA A 15 -2.74 7.27 4.18
CA ALA A 15 -1.51 6.66 4.68
C ALA A 15 -1.50 6.52 6.21
N ALA A 16 -2.08 7.49 6.94
CA ALA A 16 -2.24 7.39 8.39
C ALA A 16 -3.26 6.31 8.77
N ASP A 17 -4.38 6.22 8.06
CA ASP A 17 -5.39 5.16 8.28
C ASP A 17 -4.82 3.77 8.04
N ILE A 18 -3.96 3.60 7.03
CA ILE A 18 -3.19 2.37 6.78
C ILE A 18 -2.26 2.06 7.96
N SER A 19 -1.51 3.05 8.47
CA SER A 19 -0.65 2.84 9.66
C SER A 19 -1.43 2.35 10.89
N ASN A 20 -2.68 2.81 11.03
CA ASN A 20 -3.55 2.48 12.17
C ASN A 20 -4.41 1.22 11.93
N ASN A 21 -4.16 0.45 10.86
CA ASN A 21 -4.96 -0.73 10.48
C ASN A 21 -6.48 -0.43 10.35
N SER A 22 -6.79 0.80 9.92
CA SER A 22 -8.15 1.32 9.82
C SER A 22 -8.54 1.69 8.39
N ALA A 23 -7.74 1.27 7.41
CA ALA A 23 -8.06 1.40 5.98
C ALA A 23 -8.65 0.09 5.42
N ALA A 24 -9.55 0.22 4.45
CA ALA A 24 -10.11 -0.86 3.65
C ALA A 24 -10.22 -0.44 2.18
N ILE A 25 -10.20 -1.42 1.28
CA ILE A 25 -10.42 -1.20 -0.15
C ILE A 25 -11.77 -1.78 -0.56
N PHE A 26 -12.48 -1.06 -1.42
CA PHE A 26 -13.60 -1.60 -2.17
C PHE A 26 -13.27 -1.56 -3.68
N ALA A 27 -13.11 -2.72 -4.29
CA ALA A 27 -12.79 -2.84 -5.71
C ALA A 27 -14.05 -3.16 -6.53
N GLY A 28 -14.23 -2.44 -7.65
CA GLY A 28 -15.22 -2.76 -8.67
C GLY A 28 -14.58 -3.26 -9.96
N ALA A 29 -15.40 -3.61 -10.95
CA ALA A 29 -14.94 -4.22 -12.20
C ALA A 29 -13.96 -3.32 -12.97
N GLY A 30 -14.06 -2.00 -12.82
CA GLY A 30 -13.15 -1.04 -13.45
C GLY A 30 -11.69 -1.15 -12.97
N MET A 31 -11.43 -1.78 -11.82
CA MET A 31 -10.06 -2.03 -11.35
C MET A 31 -9.41 -3.20 -12.12
N SER A 32 -10.21 -4.18 -12.51
CA SER A 32 -9.79 -5.38 -13.26
C SER A 32 -9.73 -5.15 -14.77
N LYS A 33 -10.35 -4.08 -15.29
CA LYS A 33 -10.39 -3.80 -16.75
C LYS A 33 -9.02 -3.67 -17.40
N GLY A 34 -8.05 -3.08 -16.70
CA GLY A 34 -6.67 -2.96 -17.19
C GLY A 34 -5.90 -4.28 -17.26
N ALA A 35 -6.39 -5.34 -16.59
CA ALA A 35 -5.82 -6.68 -16.65
C ALA A 35 -6.35 -7.51 -17.84
N GLY A 36 -7.31 -6.96 -18.61
CA GLY A 36 -7.96 -7.67 -19.71
C GLY A 36 -9.33 -8.24 -19.35
N TYR A 37 -9.80 -8.09 -18.11
CA TYR A 37 -11.16 -8.49 -17.75
C TYR A 37 -12.22 -7.52 -18.25
N VAL A 38 -13.38 -8.07 -18.56
CA VAL A 38 -14.54 -7.33 -19.05
C VAL A 38 -15.37 -6.75 -17.92
N ASP A 39 -16.03 -5.62 -18.17
CA ASP A 39 -17.07 -5.12 -17.26
C ASP A 39 -18.42 -5.86 -17.45
N TRP A 40 -19.40 -5.55 -16.60
CA TRP A 40 -20.70 -6.22 -16.62
C TRP A 40 -21.49 -6.00 -17.92
N ALA A 41 -21.27 -4.87 -18.59
CA ALA A 41 -21.92 -4.58 -19.88
C ALA A 41 -21.30 -5.43 -20.99
N GLU A 42 -19.97 -5.46 -21.05
CA GLU A 42 -19.22 -6.29 -21.98
C GLU A 42 -19.53 -7.79 -21.79
N LEU A 43 -19.62 -8.27 -20.54
CA LEU A 43 -19.95 -9.66 -20.23
C LEU A 43 -21.33 -10.10 -20.75
N LEU A 44 -22.32 -9.21 -20.70
CA LEU A 44 -23.70 -9.50 -21.10
C LEU A 44 -24.01 -9.21 -22.56
N HIS A 45 -23.02 -8.76 -23.35
CA HIS A 45 -23.19 -8.43 -24.76
C HIS A 45 -23.88 -9.54 -25.56
N ASP A 46 -23.29 -10.74 -25.58
CA ASP A 46 -23.82 -11.88 -26.34
C ASP A 46 -25.20 -12.33 -25.82
N ILE A 47 -25.42 -12.18 -24.51
CA ILE A 47 -26.69 -12.55 -23.86
C ILE A 47 -27.81 -11.59 -24.27
N ALA A 48 -27.51 -10.30 -24.36
CA ALA A 48 -28.46 -9.31 -24.84
C ALA A 48 -28.76 -9.50 -26.33
N GLU A 49 -27.75 -9.77 -27.17
CA GLU A 49 -27.94 -10.03 -28.59
C GLU A 49 -28.86 -11.23 -28.85
N GLU A 50 -28.73 -12.30 -28.07
CA GLU A 50 -29.62 -13.47 -28.14
C GLU A 50 -31.07 -13.15 -27.77
N LEU A 51 -31.28 -12.15 -26.91
CA LEU A 51 -32.60 -11.62 -26.56
C LEU A 51 -33.12 -10.60 -27.58
N GLY A 52 -32.32 -10.24 -28.59
CA GLY A 52 -32.63 -9.18 -29.55
C GLY A 52 -32.53 -7.78 -28.95
N LEU A 53 -31.72 -7.60 -27.90
CA LEU A 53 -31.48 -6.34 -27.21
C LEU A 53 -30.06 -5.82 -27.50
N ASP A 54 -29.88 -4.49 -27.46
CA ASP A 54 -28.57 -3.85 -27.55
C ASP A 54 -28.13 -3.35 -26.17
N VAL A 55 -27.05 -3.92 -25.64
CA VAL A 55 -26.46 -3.52 -24.34
C VAL A 55 -26.19 -2.02 -24.25
N LYS A 56 -25.86 -1.36 -25.37
CA LYS A 56 -25.55 0.08 -25.37
C LYS A 56 -26.78 0.95 -25.14
N LEU A 57 -27.97 0.43 -25.46
CA LEU A 57 -29.25 1.10 -25.25
C LEU A 57 -29.84 0.77 -23.87
N GLU A 58 -29.40 -0.33 -23.25
CA GLU A 58 -29.91 -0.80 -21.97
C GLU A 58 -29.20 -0.17 -20.77
N HIS A 59 -29.99 0.25 -19.79
CA HIS A 59 -29.48 0.85 -18.55
C HIS A 59 -29.54 -0.12 -17.35
N ASP A 60 -30.40 -1.14 -17.42
CA ASP A 60 -30.58 -2.16 -16.37
C ASP A 60 -30.16 -3.54 -16.88
N LEU A 61 -28.85 -3.74 -16.93
CA LEU A 61 -28.23 -5.00 -17.34
C LEU A 61 -28.57 -6.18 -16.41
N ILE A 62 -28.91 -5.89 -15.15
CA ILE A 62 -29.35 -6.92 -14.19
C ILE A 62 -30.70 -7.49 -14.61
N SER A 63 -31.62 -6.65 -15.13
CA SER A 63 -32.87 -7.12 -15.72
C SER A 63 -32.66 -7.90 -17.01
N VAL A 64 -31.69 -7.52 -17.86
CA VAL A 64 -31.35 -8.29 -19.07
C VAL A 64 -30.94 -9.72 -18.73
N ALA A 65 -30.08 -9.91 -17.72
CA ALA A 65 -29.72 -11.23 -17.23
C ALA A 65 -30.94 -12.02 -16.72
N GLN A 66 -31.90 -11.36 -16.06
CA GLN A 66 -33.14 -12.00 -15.62
C GLN A 66 -34.02 -12.45 -16.80
N PHE A 67 -34.14 -11.65 -17.86
CA PHE A 67 -34.91 -12.04 -19.05
C PHE A 67 -34.34 -13.30 -19.69
N HIS A 68 -33.00 -13.41 -19.75
CA HIS A 68 -32.34 -14.60 -20.25
C HIS A 68 -32.69 -15.85 -19.40
N VAL A 69 -32.60 -15.74 -18.07
CA VAL A 69 -32.98 -16.83 -17.15
C VAL A 69 -34.44 -17.22 -17.31
N ASN A 70 -35.33 -16.25 -17.48
CA ASN A 70 -36.76 -16.50 -17.69
C ASN A 70 -37.03 -17.22 -19.02
N GLN A 71 -36.30 -16.86 -20.09
CA GLN A 71 -36.50 -17.49 -21.40
C GLN A 71 -35.97 -18.93 -21.44
N LEU A 72 -34.82 -19.19 -20.81
CA LEU A 72 -34.20 -20.53 -20.79
C LEU A 72 -34.62 -21.40 -19.59
N GLN A 73 -35.34 -20.83 -18.63
CA GLN A 73 -35.73 -21.44 -17.35
C GLN A 73 -34.52 -21.99 -16.55
N ASN A 74 -33.31 -21.47 -16.78
CA ASN A 74 -32.10 -21.84 -16.05
C ASN A 74 -31.03 -20.73 -16.16
N SER A 75 -30.05 -20.74 -15.24
CA SER A 75 -28.93 -19.79 -15.21
C SER A 75 -27.60 -20.38 -15.71
N ALA A 76 -27.60 -21.62 -16.23
CA ALA A 76 -26.37 -22.35 -16.54
C ALA A 76 -25.51 -21.63 -17.57
N LYS A 77 -26.13 -20.94 -18.53
CA LYS A 77 -25.42 -20.18 -19.56
C LYS A 77 -24.74 -18.93 -19.01
N LEU A 78 -25.40 -18.17 -18.14
CA LEU A 78 -24.80 -17.04 -17.42
C LEU A 78 -23.61 -17.49 -16.57
N THR A 79 -23.79 -18.57 -15.79
CA THR A 79 -22.72 -19.15 -14.99
C THR A 79 -21.54 -19.59 -15.86
N ARG A 80 -21.82 -20.26 -16.99
CA ARG A 80 -20.79 -20.70 -17.93
C ARG A 80 -20.04 -19.52 -18.53
N LYS A 81 -20.73 -18.45 -18.93
CA LYS A 81 -20.11 -17.24 -19.49
C LYS A 81 -19.13 -16.62 -18.49
N ILE A 82 -19.48 -16.56 -17.20
CA ILE A 82 -18.56 -16.08 -16.16
C ILE A 82 -17.34 -16.99 -16.01
N VAL A 83 -17.54 -18.31 -16.03
CA VAL A 83 -16.41 -19.22 -15.99
C VAL A 83 -15.52 -19.03 -17.23
N GLU A 84 -16.08 -18.90 -18.43
CA GLU A 84 -15.32 -18.73 -19.66
C GLU A 84 -14.53 -17.42 -19.68
N GLU A 85 -15.17 -16.29 -19.35
CA GLU A 85 -14.54 -14.96 -19.39
C GLU A 85 -13.52 -14.74 -18.27
N PHE A 86 -13.71 -15.39 -17.10
CA PHE A 86 -12.84 -15.21 -15.94
C PHE A 86 -11.94 -16.43 -15.64
N ALA A 87 -11.92 -17.45 -16.51
CA ALA A 87 -11.02 -18.61 -16.38
C ALA A 87 -9.60 -18.33 -16.86
N GLU A 88 -9.42 -17.39 -17.80
CA GLU A 88 -8.09 -17.01 -18.25
C GLU A 88 -7.35 -16.27 -17.14
N GLN A 89 -6.09 -16.67 -16.91
CA GLN A 89 -5.20 -16.01 -15.95
C GLN A 89 -4.81 -14.65 -16.53
N ALA A 90 -5.51 -13.61 -16.09
CA ALA A 90 -5.10 -12.24 -16.34
C ALA A 90 -3.93 -11.87 -15.43
N GLU A 91 -3.00 -11.05 -15.94
CA GLU A 91 -1.92 -10.51 -15.13
C GLU A 91 -2.45 -9.41 -14.20
N SER A 92 -1.95 -9.40 -12.96
CA SER A 92 -2.29 -8.36 -12.00
C SER A 92 -1.81 -6.99 -12.51
N THR A 93 -2.62 -5.96 -12.28
CA THR A 93 -2.22 -4.58 -12.66
C THR A 93 -1.35 -3.96 -11.56
N ASP A 94 -0.59 -2.91 -11.89
CA ASP A 94 0.13 -2.06 -10.93
C ASP A 94 -0.70 -1.72 -9.67
N THR A 95 -2.00 -1.48 -9.86
CA THR A 95 -2.92 -1.14 -8.76
C THR A 95 -3.04 -2.31 -7.77
N HIS A 96 -3.20 -3.53 -8.27
CA HIS A 96 -3.30 -4.73 -7.43
C HIS A 96 -1.98 -4.97 -6.68
N GLU A 97 -0.84 -4.86 -7.37
CA GLU A 97 0.46 -5.05 -6.77
C GLU A 97 0.77 -4.05 -5.65
N ILE A 98 0.51 -2.75 -5.87
CA ILE A 98 0.74 -1.71 -4.85
C ILE A 98 -0.15 -1.97 -3.64
N LEU A 99 -1.45 -2.23 -3.86
CA LEU A 99 -2.38 -2.51 -2.77
C LEU A 99 -2.00 -3.77 -2.00
N ALA A 100 -1.51 -4.81 -2.67
CA ALA A 100 -1.06 -6.04 -2.04
C ALA A 100 0.21 -5.85 -1.20
N ARG A 101 1.07 -4.87 -1.50
CA ARG A 101 2.23 -4.53 -0.66
C ARG A 101 1.85 -3.76 0.60
N LEU A 102 0.89 -2.84 0.51
CA LEU A 102 0.39 -2.07 1.65
C LEU A 102 -0.22 -2.99 2.74
N PRO A 103 -0.07 -2.66 4.03
CA PRO A 103 -0.61 -3.48 5.13
C PRO A 103 -2.12 -3.24 5.32
N ILE A 104 -2.91 -3.50 4.28
CA ILE A 104 -4.37 -3.41 4.33
C ILE A 104 -4.91 -4.80 4.62
N GLY A 105 -5.67 -4.94 5.71
CA GLY A 105 -6.22 -6.22 6.15
C GLY A 105 -7.62 -6.54 5.61
N THR A 106 -8.26 -5.61 4.90
CA THR A 106 -9.68 -5.70 4.53
C THR A 106 -9.90 -5.26 3.09
N TYR A 107 -10.37 -6.19 2.27
CA TYR A 107 -10.76 -5.94 0.88
C TYR A 107 -12.20 -6.39 0.68
N TRP A 108 -12.99 -5.54 0.05
CA TRP A 108 -14.33 -5.82 -0.41
C TRP A 108 -14.36 -5.71 -1.94
N THR A 109 -15.11 -6.59 -2.60
CA THR A 109 -15.27 -6.54 -4.05
C THR A 109 -16.59 -7.15 -4.48
N THR A 110 -17.11 -6.65 -5.60
CA THR A 110 -18.23 -7.24 -6.35
C THR A 110 -17.74 -8.06 -7.53
N ASN A 111 -16.42 -8.17 -7.73
CA ASN A 111 -15.83 -8.86 -8.86
C ASN A 111 -15.73 -10.37 -8.61
N TYR A 112 -15.80 -11.13 -9.70
CA TYR A 112 -15.71 -12.59 -9.68
C TYR A 112 -14.26 -13.10 -9.81
N ASP A 113 -13.38 -12.31 -10.43
CA ASP A 113 -11.95 -12.61 -10.68
C ASP A 113 -11.14 -12.83 -9.39
N THR A 114 -9.95 -13.42 -9.51
CA THR A 114 -9.08 -13.74 -8.36
C THR A 114 -7.91 -12.78 -8.15
N LEU A 115 -7.87 -11.63 -8.84
CA LEU A 115 -6.66 -10.80 -8.90
C LEU A 115 -6.23 -10.27 -7.54
N ILE A 116 -7.16 -9.94 -6.65
CA ILE A 116 -6.84 -9.44 -5.31
C ILE A 116 -6.13 -10.52 -4.49
N GLU A 117 -6.71 -11.72 -4.39
CA GLU A 117 -6.11 -12.83 -3.66
C GLU A 117 -4.85 -13.38 -4.32
N ASP A 118 -4.69 -13.23 -5.63
CA ASP A 118 -3.49 -13.62 -6.37
C ASP A 118 -2.34 -12.66 -6.09
N SER A 119 -2.57 -11.34 -6.20
CA SER A 119 -1.56 -10.34 -5.86
C SER A 119 -1.16 -10.37 -4.39
N LEU A 120 -2.10 -10.66 -3.48
CA LEU A 120 -1.77 -10.88 -2.07
C LEU A 120 -0.82 -12.08 -1.91
N ARG A 121 -1.06 -13.20 -2.61
CA ARG A 121 -0.18 -14.38 -2.57
C ARG A 121 1.20 -14.10 -3.17
N GLU A 122 1.26 -13.36 -4.27
CA GLU A 122 2.51 -12.90 -4.90
C GLU A 122 3.32 -12.00 -3.95
N ALA A 123 2.64 -11.13 -3.19
CA ALA A 123 3.21 -10.34 -2.11
C ALA A 123 3.54 -11.15 -0.83
N SER A 124 3.49 -12.49 -0.90
CA SER A 124 3.74 -13.41 0.21
C SER A 124 2.78 -13.23 1.41
N LYS A 125 1.55 -12.80 1.15
CA LYS A 125 0.47 -12.66 2.14
C LYS A 125 -0.55 -13.80 2.03
N VAL A 126 -1.16 -14.14 3.15
CA VAL A 126 -2.21 -15.15 3.28
C VAL A 126 -3.58 -14.46 3.16
N ALA A 127 -4.22 -14.59 1.99
CA ALA A 127 -5.57 -14.08 1.76
C ALA A 127 -6.64 -15.05 2.30
N ASP A 128 -7.56 -14.56 3.14
CA ASP A 128 -8.75 -15.28 3.59
C ASP A 128 -9.95 -14.87 2.74
N VAL A 129 -10.24 -15.64 1.69
CA VAL A 129 -11.28 -15.32 0.72
C VAL A 129 -12.65 -15.78 1.22
N LYS A 130 -13.61 -14.86 1.26
CA LYS A 130 -15.00 -15.05 1.68
C LYS A 130 -15.93 -14.73 0.51
N SER A 131 -16.30 -15.74 -0.26
CA SER A 131 -17.23 -15.64 -1.39
C SER A 131 -18.60 -16.26 -1.12
N ASP A 132 -18.79 -16.87 0.06
CA ASP A 132 -20.03 -17.51 0.49
C ASP A 132 -20.28 -17.23 1.99
N VAL A 133 -21.55 -17.21 2.40
CA VAL A 133 -21.97 -16.97 3.78
C VAL A 133 -21.38 -17.99 4.75
N GLU A 134 -21.29 -19.27 4.36
CA GLU A 134 -20.73 -20.32 5.21
C GLU A 134 -19.25 -20.05 5.55
N GLN A 135 -18.52 -19.43 4.63
CA GLN A 135 -17.09 -19.14 4.81
C GLN A 135 -16.85 -18.04 5.84
N LEU A 136 -17.82 -17.17 6.12
CA LEU A 136 -17.72 -16.12 7.14
C LEU A 136 -17.53 -16.71 8.55
N ASN A 137 -18.01 -17.93 8.79
CA ASN A 137 -17.87 -18.62 10.07
C ASN A 137 -16.49 -19.27 10.28
N THR A 138 -15.63 -19.23 9.27
CA THR A 138 -14.29 -19.82 9.32
C THR A 138 -13.24 -18.72 9.32
N THR A 139 -12.08 -18.97 9.93
CA THR A 139 -10.95 -18.04 9.88
C THR A 139 -9.74 -18.80 9.37
N ARG A 140 -9.16 -18.34 8.25
CA ARG A 140 -7.92 -18.92 7.74
C ARG A 140 -6.78 -18.62 8.72
N PRO A 141 -6.05 -19.63 9.23
CA PRO A 141 -4.92 -19.40 10.12
C PRO A 141 -3.85 -18.53 9.46
N LYS A 142 -3.25 -17.63 10.25
CA LYS A 142 -2.18 -16.70 9.81
C LYS A 142 -2.59 -15.78 8.65
N ARG A 143 -3.89 -15.49 8.48
CA ARG A 143 -4.36 -14.55 7.45
C ARG A 143 -3.74 -13.16 7.66
N ASP A 144 -3.27 -12.57 6.58
CA ASP A 144 -2.80 -11.19 6.55
C ASP A 144 -3.92 -10.23 6.11
N ALA A 145 -4.82 -10.71 5.26
CA ALA A 145 -5.96 -9.94 4.75
C ALA A 145 -7.19 -10.83 4.54
N VAL A 146 -8.37 -10.23 4.67
CA VAL A 146 -9.67 -10.85 4.33
C VAL A 146 -10.19 -10.22 3.05
N VAL A 147 -10.61 -11.07 2.09
CA VAL A 147 -11.17 -10.64 0.80
C VAL A 147 -12.64 -11.07 0.74
N TYR A 148 -13.55 -10.12 0.95
CA TYR A 148 -14.99 -10.35 0.87
C TYR A 148 -15.48 -10.13 -0.56
N LYS A 149 -15.97 -11.20 -1.19
CA LYS A 149 -16.50 -11.18 -2.56
C LYS A 149 -18.02 -11.27 -2.50
N MET A 150 -18.67 -10.11 -2.51
CA MET A 150 -20.10 -9.98 -2.23
C MET A 150 -20.98 -10.79 -3.17
N HIS A 151 -20.60 -10.88 -4.44
CA HIS A 151 -21.38 -11.53 -5.49
C HIS A 151 -20.89 -12.94 -5.81
N GLY A 152 -20.01 -13.49 -4.99
CA GLY A 152 -19.39 -14.79 -5.23
C GLY A 152 -18.07 -14.68 -5.97
N SER A 153 -17.64 -15.79 -6.56
CA SER A 153 -16.32 -15.94 -7.17
C SER A 153 -16.40 -16.87 -8.38
N VAL A 154 -15.52 -16.68 -9.37
CA VAL A 154 -15.40 -17.59 -10.53
C VAL A 154 -15.15 -19.04 -10.09
N THR A 155 -14.45 -19.24 -8.97
CA THR A 155 -14.17 -20.57 -8.38
C THR A 155 -15.42 -21.30 -7.88
N HIS A 156 -16.50 -20.57 -7.58
CA HIS A 156 -17.79 -21.10 -7.15
C HIS A 156 -18.93 -20.43 -7.94
N ALA A 157 -18.81 -20.37 -9.26
CA ALA A 157 -19.69 -19.61 -10.14
C ALA A 157 -21.19 -20.00 -10.04
N SER A 158 -21.51 -21.23 -9.62
CA SER A 158 -22.90 -21.67 -9.41
C SER A 158 -23.63 -20.93 -8.28
N LYS A 159 -22.88 -20.33 -7.34
CA LYS A 159 -23.42 -19.54 -6.22
C LYS A 159 -23.31 -18.03 -6.47
N ALA A 160 -22.84 -17.62 -7.65
CA ALA A 160 -22.66 -16.21 -7.96
C ALA A 160 -24.01 -15.47 -8.13
N ILE A 161 -23.99 -14.16 -7.86
CA ILE A 161 -25.15 -13.26 -7.90
C ILE A 161 -25.20 -12.53 -9.25
N LEU A 162 -26.02 -13.04 -10.17
CA LEU A 162 -25.95 -12.71 -11.60
C LEU A 162 -27.21 -12.05 -12.16
N TYR A 163 -28.38 -12.31 -11.59
CA TYR A 163 -29.65 -11.85 -12.13
C TYR A 163 -30.55 -11.23 -11.06
N LYS A 164 -31.51 -10.40 -11.51
CA LYS A 164 -32.33 -9.53 -10.67
C LYS A 164 -32.90 -10.17 -9.40
N GLN A 165 -33.53 -11.34 -9.52
CA GLN A 165 -34.12 -12.01 -8.37
C GLN A 165 -33.10 -12.31 -7.26
N GLN A 166 -31.83 -12.61 -7.59
CA GLN A 166 -30.80 -12.83 -6.59
C GLN A 166 -30.40 -11.54 -5.87
N TYR A 167 -30.29 -10.42 -6.60
CA TYR A 167 -30.06 -9.09 -6.00
C TYR A 167 -31.19 -8.70 -5.05
N GLU A 168 -32.45 -8.89 -5.46
CA GLU A 168 -33.62 -8.57 -4.63
C GLU A 168 -33.64 -9.38 -3.32
N GLN A 169 -33.21 -10.64 -3.36
CA GLN A 169 -33.14 -11.53 -2.20
C GLN A 169 -31.85 -11.38 -1.38
N TYR A 170 -30.85 -10.63 -1.86
CA TYR A 170 -29.51 -10.55 -1.28
C TYR A 170 -29.53 -10.13 0.19
N HIS A 171 -30.34 -9.13 0.54
CA HIS A 171 -30.47 -8.64 1.91
C HIS A 171 -30.98 -9.70 2.91
N ARG A 172 -31.56 -10.81 2.43
CA ARG A 172 -31.99 -11.95 3.25
C ARG A 172 -31.02 -13.11 3.18
N THR A 173 -30.58 -13.47 1.98
CA THR A 173 -29.71 -14.63 1.76
C THR A 173 -28.26 -14.37 2.18
N HIS A 174 -27.81 -13.12 2.10
CA HIS A 174 -26.45 -12.67 2.41
C HIS A 174 -26.44 -11.58 3.50
N GLU A 175 -27.42 -11.60 4.40
CA GLU A 175 -27.51 -10.67 5.54
C GLU A 175 -26.18 -10.57 6.35
N PRO A 176 -25.44 -11.67 6.59
CA PRO A 176 -24.13 -11.58 7.24
C PRO A 176 -23.08 -10.75 6.50
N PHE A 177 -23.06 -10.76 5.16
CA PHE A 177 -22.18 -9.88 4.38
C PHE A 177 -22.59 -8.42 4.51
N VAL A 178 -23.90 -8.13 4.45
CA VAL A 178 -24.43 -6.77 4.64
C VAL A 178 -24.04 -6.23 6.02
N THR A 179 -24.18 -7.06 7.06
CA THR A 179 -23.82 -6.71 8.44
C THR A 179 -22.32 -6.51 8.61
N ALA A 180 -21.48 -7.38 8.04
CA ALA A 180 -20.03 -7.23 8.09
C ALA A 180 -19.55 -5.98 7.35
N LEU A 181 -20.06 -5.71 6.15
CA LEU A 181 -19.72 -4.50 5.39
C LEU A 181 -20.16 -3.23 6.12
N SER A 182 -21.35 -3.24 6.73
CA SER A 182 -21.83 -2.11 7.53
C SER A 182 -20.91 -1.83 8.72
N GLY A 183 -20.44 -2.88 9.41
CA GLY A 183 -19.49 -2.76 10.52
C GLY A 183 -18.13 -2.22 10.07
N ASP A 184 -17.62 -2.71 8.93
CA ASP A 184 -16.37 -2.20 8.35
C ASP A 184 -16.52 -0.74 7.92
N LEU A 185 -17.63 -0.35 7.27
CA LEU A 185 -17.85 1.05 6.84
C LEU A 185 -17.96 2.02 8.04
N VAL A 186 -18.39 1.55 9.21
CA VAL A 186 -18.36 2.39 10.43
C VAL A 186 -16.95 2.48 11.01
N SER A 187 -16.20 1.37 11.02
CA SER A 187 -14.92 1.25 11.74
C SER A 187 -13.67 1.56 10.91
N LYS A 188 -13.78 1.60 9.57
CA LYS A 188 -12.66 1.75 8.64
C LYS A 188 -12.92 2.83 7.59
N THR A 189 -11.86 3.50 7.17
CA THR A 189 -11.87 4.40 6.01
C THR A 189 -11.77 3.55 4.75
N PHE A 190 -12.71 3.74 3.82
CA PHE A 190 -12.76 2.98 2.58
C PHE A 190 -12.21 3.79 1.43
N LEU A 191 -11.44 3.15 0.56
CA LEU A 191 -11.11 3.65 -0.77
C LEU A 191 -11.80 2.79 -1.83
N PHE A 192 -12.74 3.38 -2.55
CA PHE A 192 -13.46 2.77 -3.66
C PHE A 192 -12.69 3.00 -4.99
N ILE A 193 -12.37 1.92 -5.69
CA ILE A 193 -11.58 1.94 -6.94
C ILE A 193 -12.33 1.18 -8.04
N GLY A 194 -12.46 1.79 -9.21
CA GLY A 194 -13.09 1.14 -10.37
C GLY A 194 -14.58 0.82 -10.17
N PHE A 195 -15.24 1.53 -9.26
CA PHE A 195 -16.59 1.22 -8.84
C PHE A 195 -17.62 2.22 -9.40
N SER A 196 -18.68 1.71 -10.03
CA SER A 196 -19.68 2.51 -10.73
C SER A 196 -20.85 2.95 -9.84
N PHE A 197 -20.94 2.55 -8.56
CA PHE A 197 -22.06 2.91 -7.66
C PHE A 197 -23.45 2.69 -8.27
N THR A 198 -23.56 1.74 -9.20
CA THR A 198 -24.84 1.29 -9.80
C THR A 198 -25.31 -0.03 -9.19
N ASP A 199 -24.59 -0.53 -8.20
CA ASP A 199 -24.86 -1.81 -7.54
C ASP A 199 -25.97 -1.66 -6.50
N PRO A 200 -27.13 -2.31 -6.67
CA PRO A 200 -28.25 -2.20 -5.74
C PRO A 200 -27.94 -2.69 -4.32
N ASN A 201 -27.06 -3.68 -4.17
CA ASN A 201 -26.72 -4.27 -2.87
C ASN A 201 -25.81 -3.34 -2.08
N LEU A 202 -24.87 -2.66 -2.74
CA LEU A 202 -24.08 -1.62 -2.08
C LEU A 202 -24.95 -0.41 -1.73
N ASP A 203 -25.81 0.03 -2.65
CA ASP A 203 -26.71 1.16 -2.40
C ASP A 203 -27.60 0.91 -1.17
N TYR A 204 -28.07 -0.33 -1.03
CA TYR A 204 -28.78 -0.79 0.16
C TYR A 204 -27.95 -0.65 1.44
N VAL A 205 -26.70 -1.09 1.44
CA VAL A 205 -25.80 -0.98 2.60
C VAL A 205 -25.51 0.49 2.94
N LEU A 206 -25.18 1.31 1.93
CA LEU A 206 -24.92 2.74 2.10
C LEU A 206 -26.14 3.50 2.63
N SER A 207 -27.35 3.12 2.21
CA SER A 207 -28.60 3.72 2.72
C SER A 207 -28.79 3.52 4.22
N ARG A 208 -28.29 2.42 4.79
CA ARG A 208 -28.37 2.12 6.23
C ARG A 208 -27.38 2.95 7.06
N LEU A 209 -26.28 3.39 6.45
CA LEU A 209 -25.27 4.27 7.09
C LEU A 209 -25.73 5.72 7.23
N HIS A 210 -26.93 6.06 6.74
CA HIS A 210 -27.42 7.44 6.75
C HIS A 210 -27.71 8.01 8.15
N THR A 211 -27.69 7.17 9.19
CA THR A 211 -28.07 7.52 10.56
C THR A 211 -26.85 7.71 11.46
N GLY A 212 -26.40 8.96 11.67
CA GLY A 212 -25.38 9.29 12.68
C GLY A 212 -24.13 10.03 12.16
N ALA A 213 -23.08 10.05 12.99
CA ALA A 213 -21.77 10.61 12.64
C ALA A 213 -21.11 9.73 11.57
N LYS A 214 -20.78 10.33 10.42
CA LYS A 214 -20.27 9.60 9.25
C LYS A 214 -18.75 9.66 9.22
N ARG A 215 -18.12 8.50 9.10
CA ARG A 215 -16.70 8.42 8.73
C ARG A 215 -16.54 8.88 7.29
N ASN A 216 -15.43 9.54 6.98
CA ASN A 216 -15.13 9.92 5.61
C ASN A 216 -14.57 8.70 4.87
N HIS A 217 -15.10 8.43 3.68
CA HIS A 217 -14.59 7.46 2.73
C HIS A 217 -14.17 8.19 1.45
N TYR A 218 -13.48 7.50 0.55
CA TYR A 218 -12.91 8.09 -0.66
C TYR A 218 -13.22 7.25 -1.89
N CYS A 219 -13.49 7.86 -3.03
CA CYS A 219 -13.62 7.15 -4.31
C CYS A 219 -12.86 7.85 -5.43
N PHE A 220 -12.15 7.09 -6.26
CA PHE A 220 -11.59 7.65 -7.50
C PHE A 220 -12.67 7.71 -8.59
N MET A 221 -12.78 8.86 -9.25
CA MET A 221 -13.69 9.04 -10.38
C MET A 221 -13.00 9.82 -11.49
N LYS A 222 -13.07 9.34 -12.73
CA LYS A 222 -12.53 10.05 -13.88
C LYS A 222 -13.36 11.32 -14.12
N ARG A 223 -12.70 12.45 -14.32
CA ARG A 223 -13.34 13.73 -14.66
C ARG A 223 -14.03 13.63 -16.01
N GLU A 224 -15.29 14.03 -16.06
CA GLU A 224 -15.98 14.23 -17.34
C GLU A 224 -15.39 15.46 -18.03
N ILE A 225 -15.00 15.29 -19.29
CA ILE A 225 -14.45 16.34 -20.15
C ILE A 225 -15.23 16.37 -21.45
N GLU A 226 -15.17 17.51 -22.16
CA GLU A 226 -15.72 17.61 -23.51
C GLU A 226 -15.05 16.56 -24.41
N SER A 227 -15.84 15.57 -24.84
CA SER A 227 -15.36 14.51 -25.72
C SER A 227 -15.42 14.97 -27.17
N ALA A 228 -14.51 14.50 -28.03
CA ALA A 228 -14.33 14.95 -29.42
C ALA A 228 -15.52 14.68 -30.38
N GLY A 229 -16.68 14.26 -29.86
CA GLY A 229 -17.92 14.05 -30.61
C GLY A 229 -19.19 14.50 -29.87
N ASP A 230 -19.07 15.07 -28.67
CA ASP A 230 -20.23 15.63 -27.96
C ASP A 230 -20.47 17.07 -28.44
N ASP A 231 -21.73 17.45 -28.64
CA ASP A 231 -22.08 18.87 -28.72
C ASP A 231 -21.93 19.55 -27.35
N ALA A 232 -21.91 20.89 -27.36
CA ALA A 232 -21.71 21.67 -26.15
C ALA A 232 -22.80 21.44 -25.08
N GLU A 233 -24.01 21.04 -25.48
CA GLU A 233 -25.11 20.76 -24.55
C GLU A 233 -24.92 19.41 -23.86
N THR A 234 -24.58 18.38 -24.62
CA THR A 234 -24.28 17.03 -24.16
C THR A 234 -23.10 17.03 -23.20
N ALA A 235 -22.04 17.76 -23.52
CA ALA A 235 -20.88 17.88 -22.64
C ALA A 235 -21.25 18.57 -21.32
N ARG A 236 -22.01 19.68 -21.36
CA ARG A 236 -22.51 20.36 -20.15
C ARG A 236 -23.40 19.44 -19.32
N TYR A 237 -24.27 18.65 -19.95
CA TYR A 237 -25.14 17.70 -19.29
C TYR A 237 -24.33 16.62 -18.55
N LYS A 238 -23.32 16.03 -19.19
CA LYS A 238 -22.45 15.01 -18.56
C LYS A 238 -21.69 15.57 -17.36
N ILE A 239 -21.08 16.75 -17.50
CA ILE A 239 -20.37 17.42 -16.39
C ILE A 239 -21.35 17.70 -15.25
N ARG A 240 -22.53 18.26 -15.54
CA ARG A 240 -23.54 18.56 -14.52
C ARG A 240 -24.04 17.29 -13.81
N LYS A 241 -24.26 16.21 -14.56
CA LYS A 241 -24.64 14.91 -14.01
C LYS A 241 -23.57 14.34 -13.08
N GLN A 242 -22.28 14.47 -13.45
CA GLN A 242 -21.17 14.10 -12.58
C GLN A 242 -21.16 14.92 -11.29
N GLU A 243 -21.35 16.24 -11.34
CA GLU A 243 -21.41 17.09 -10.14
C GLU A 243 -22.52 16.67 -9.18
N LEU A 244 -23.73 16.41 -9.70
CA LEU A 244 -24.87 15.94 -8.90
C LEU A 244 -24.57 14.58 -8.26
N ARG A 245 -23.92 13.68 -9.01
CA ARG A 245 -23.50 12.38 -8.48
C ARG A 245 -22.46 12.50 -7.37
N ILE A 246 -21.49 13.40 -7.50
CA ILE A 246 -20.52 13.69 -6.42
C ILE A 246 -21.25 14.21 -5.18
N GLN A 247 -22.25 15.07 -5.34
CA GLN A 247 -23.05 15.57 -4.22
C GLN A 247 -23.85 14.45 -3.55
N ASP A 248 -24.38 13.50 -4.32
CA ASP A 248 -25.09 12.35 -3.77
C ASP A 248 -24.15 11.44 -2.96
N LEU A 249 -22.94 11.16 -3.46
CA LEU A 249 -21.92 10.39 -2.72
C LEU A 249 -21.53 11.04 -1.38
N LYS A 250 -21.47 12.37 -1.31
CA LYS A 250 -21.23 13.09 -0.05
C LYS A 250 -22.29 12.80 1.00
N ARG A 251 -23.53 12.50 0.59
CA ARG A 251 -24.61 12.10 1.53
C ARG A 251 -24.29 10.81 2.26
N PHE A 252 -23.43 9.96 1.69
CA PHE A 252 -22.95 8.72 2.30
C PHE A 252 -21.58 8.88 2.98
N GLY A 253 -21.06 10.10 3.09
CA GLY A 253 -19.71 10.34 3.62
C GLY A 253 -18.59 9.99 2.65
N ILE A 254 -18.89 9.74 1.37
CA ILE A 254 -17.91 9.37 0.35
C ILE A 254 -17.45 10.64 -0.39
N GLN A 255 -16.17 10.95 -0.24
CA GLN A 255 -15.50 12.05 -0.94
C GLN A 255 -14.95 11.58 -2.29
N THR A 256 -15.35 12.25 -3.36
CA THR A 256 -14.88 11.91 -4.71
C THR A 256 -13.57 12.61 -5.03
N LEU A 257 -12.55 11.82 -5.38
CA LEU A 257 -11.25 12.23 -5.85
C LEU A 257 -11.24 12.18 -7.38
N LEU A 258 -11.29 13.35 -8.01
CA LEU A 258 -11.34 13.45 -9.47
C LEU A 258 -9.96 13.26 -10.09
N ILE A 259 -9.83 12.23 -10.92
CA ILE A 259 -8.62 11.91 -11.70
C ILE A 259 -8.83 12.28 -13.17
N ASN A 260 -7.75 12.58 -13.89
CA ASN A 260 -7.83 12.89 -15.31
C ASN A 260 -7.78 11.62 -16.16
N LYS A 261 -6.93 10.66 -15.76
CA LYS A 261 -6.77 9.37 -16.43
C LYS A 261 -6.74 8.23 -15.40
N HIS A 262 -7.15 7.03 -15.80
CA HIS A 262 -7.07 5.85 -14.93
C HIS A 262 -5.63 5.53 -14.51
N GLU A 263 -4.64 5.82 -15.36
CA GLU A 263 -3.20 5.73 -15.06
C GLU A 263 -2.74 6.63 -13.90
N ASP A 264 -3.56 7.58 -13.45
CA ASP A 264 -3.23 8.41 -12.29
C ASP A 264 -3.45 7.64 -10.98
N ILE A 265 -4.34 6.64 -10.93
CA ILE A 265 -4.62 5.81 -9.75
C ILE A 265 -3.32 5.15 -9.21
N PRO A 266 -2.55 4.37 -10.01
CA PRO A 266 -1.33 3.76 -9.49
C PRO A 266 -0.28 4.80 -9.10
N LYS A 267 -0.25 6.00 -9.71
CA LYS A 267 0.65 7.08 -9.27
C LYS A 267 0.28 7.60 -7.89
N ILE A 268 -1.01 7.78 -7.62
CA ILE A 268 -1.52 8.21 -6.31
C ILE A 268 -1.26 7.14 -5.26
N LEU A 269 -1.50 5.86 -5.59
CA LEU A 269 -1.21 4.73 -4.69
C LEU A 269 0.29 4.61 -4.39
N ARG A 270 1.18 4.79 -5.36
CA ARG A 270 2.63 4.88 -5.12
C ARG A 270 2.99 6.03 -4.19
N ALA A 271 2.32 7.18 -4.32
CA ALA A 271 2.53 8.31 -3.43
C ALA A 271 2.04 8.03 -1.99
N ILE A 272 0.96 7.26 -1.83
CA ILE A 272 0.51 6.75 -0.52
C ILE A 272 1.53 5.75 0.05
N GLU A 273 2.00 4.80 -0.75
CA GLU A 273 3.03 3.82 -0.38
C GLU A 273 4.31 4.52 0.07
N ALA A 274 4.80 5.50 -0.69
CA ALA A 274 5.98 6.30 -0.33
C ALA A 274 5.79 7.03 1.02
N ARG A 275 4.62 7.63 1.26
CA ARG A 275 4.31 8.28 2.55
C ARG A 275 4.25 7.30 3.71
N PHE A 276 3.66 6.13 3.48
CA PHE A 276 3.61 5.07 4.47
C PHE A 276 5.03 4.59 4.82
N LEU A 277 5.87 4.36 3.81
CA LEU A 277 7.25 3.90 4.00
C LEU A 277 8.14 4.95 4.69
N LYS A 278 7.91 6.25 4.47
CA LYS A 278 8.66 7.34 5.13
C LYS A 278 8.54 7.37 6.65
N LYS A 279 7.52 6.71 7.22
CA LYS A 279 7.41 6.49 8.68
C LYS A 279 8.34 5.39 9.21
N THR A 280 8.98 4.64 8.32
CA THR A 280 9.94 3.61 8.67
C THR A 280 11.34 4.04 8.25
N VAL A 281 12.24 4.08 9.22
CA VAL A 281 13.64 4.47 9.07
C VAL A 281 14.51 3.23 9.16
N PHE A 282 15.29 2.98 8.11
CA PHE A 282 16.35 1.98 8.13
C PHE A 282 17.63 2.58 8.73
N ILE A 283 18.26 1.87 9.65
CA ILE A 283 19.58 2.21 10.18
C ILE A 283 20.59 1.16 9.70
N GLY A 284 21.37 1.55 8.69
CA GLY A 284 22.49 0.79 8.16
C GLY A 284 23.80 1.24 8.81
N GLY A 285 24.55 0.30 9.35
CA GLY A 285 25.83 0.61 9.97
C GLY A 285 26.51 -0.64 10.51
N SER A 286 27.82 -0.64 10.47
CA SER A 286 28.68 -1.63 11.12
C SER A 286 30.00 -0.97 11.50
N ALA A 287 30.55 -1.32 12.64
CA ALA A 287 31.76 -0.71 13.16
C ALA A 287 32.57 -1.72 13.98
N GLU A 288 33.80 -1.96 13.55
CA GLU A 288 34.84 -2.54 14.40
C GLU A 288 35.50 -1.41 15.22
N GLU A 289 35.79 -0.28 14.57
CA GLU A 289 36.28 0.95 15.19
C GLU A 289 35.37 2.15 14.87
N PHE A 290 35.52 3.23 15.62
CA PHE A 290 34.66 4.42 15.54
C PHE A 290 35.41 5.68 15.06
N GLY A 291 36.60 5.52 14.48
CA GLY A 291 37.41 6.62 13.98
C GLY A 291 37.83 7.55 15.12
N ASP A 292 37.53 8.85 14.99
CA ASP A 292 37.84 9.89 15.97
C ASP A 292 36.93 9.85 17.22
N TRP A 293 35.88 9.02 17.21
CA TRP A 293 34.90 8.94 18.29
C TRP A 293 35.34 7.95 19.36
N ASP A 294 35.13 8.31 20.63
CA ASP A 294 35.15 7.32 21.71
C ASP A 294 34.03 6.29 21.47
N ARG A 295 34.33 5.01 21.71
CA ARG A 295 33.38 3.92 21.54
C ARG A 295 32.08 4.15 22.32
N ASN A 296 32.14 4.63 23.56
CA ASN A 296 30.96 4.88 24.37
C ASN A 296 30.14 6.04 23.81
N ASP A 297 30.79 7.11 23.34
CA ASP A 297 30.10 8.25 22.73
C ASP A 297 29.40 7.85 21.43
N ALA A 298 30.05 7.03 20.60
CA ALA A 298 29.46 6.49 19.38
C ALA A 298 28.24 5.57 19.67
N LEU A 299 28.35 4.70 20.68
CA LEU A 299 27.25 3.82 21.08
C LEU A 299 26.08 4.63 21.69
N ASN A 300 26.38 5.63 22.53
CA ASN A 300 25.39 6.54 23.10
C ASN A 300 24.68 7.37 22.02
N PHE A 301 25.41 7.78 20.98
CA PHE A 301 24.84 8.45 19.82
C PHE A 301 23.83 7.56 19.08
N ILE A 302 24.21 6.32 18.74
CA ILE A 302 23.33 5.36 18.05
C ILE A 302 22.10 5.03 18.91
N HIS A 303 22.31 4.85 20.22
CA HIS A 303 21.26 4.64 21.20
C HIS A 303 20.26 5.79 21.20
N SER A 304 20.74 7.02 21.38
CA SER A 304 19.91 8.23 21.39
C SER A 304 19.17 8.45 20.07
N LEU A 305 19.82 8.17 18.93
CA LEU A 305 19.18 8.24 17.62
C LEU A 305 17.98 7.27 17.54
N SER A 306 18.17 6.00 17.91
CA SER A 306 17.10 5.00 17.87
C SER A 306 15.97 5.34 18.84
N ALA A 307 16.31 5.73 20.08
CA ALA A 307 15.36 6.15 21.10
C ALA A 307 14.49 7.31 20.62
N GLN A 308 15.11 8.37 20.09
CA GLN A 308 14.36 9.54 19.63
C GLN A 308 13.54 9.27 18.36
N LEU A 309 13.98 8.40 17.45
CA LEU A 309 13.17 7.98 16.31
C LEU A 309 11.89 7.29 16.78
N VAL A 310 12.01 6.30 17.67
CA VAL A 310 10.85 5.60 18.24
C VAL A 310 9.95 6.56 19.03
N GLY A 311 10.55 7.46 19.81
CA GLY A 311 9.86 8.47 20.62
C GLY A 311 9.02 9.45 19.80
N ASN A 312 9.39 9.68 18.54
CA ASN A 312 8.64 10.49 17.57
C ASN A 312 7.62 9.66 16.75
N GLY A 313 7.41 8.39 17.10
CA GLY A 313 6.42 7.52 16.45
C GLY A 313 6.91 6.87 15.16
N TYR A 314 8.21 6.88 14.89
CA TYR A 314 8.80 6.17 13.75
C TYR A 314 9.03 4.70 14.06
N ARG A 315 9.05 3.88 13.01
CA ARG A 315 9.50 2.49 13.07
C ARG A 315 10.97 2.43 12.64
N VAL A 316 11.79 1.73 13.41
CA VAL A 316 13.21 1.51 13.13
C VAL A 316 13.42 0.10 12.60
N VAL A 317 14.14 -0.02 11.49
CA VAL A 317 14.55 -1.28 10.88
C VAL A 317 16.07 -1.36 10.88
N SER A 318 16.66 -2.47 11.32
CA SER A 318 18.11 -2.66 11.26
C SER A 318 18.52 -4.09 10.98
N GLY A 319 19.63 -4.25 10.25
CA GLY A 319 20.25 -5.54 9.93
C GLY A 319 21.06 -6.15 11.08
N PHE A 320 21.05 -5.54 12.27
CA PHE A 320 21.91 -5.90 13.40
C PHE A 320 23.40 -5.90 13.01
N GLY A 321 23.88 -4.79 12.47
CA GLY A 321 25.27 -4.67 12.09
C GLY A 321 26.20 -4.76 13.30
N TRP A 322 27.35 -5.39 13.11
CA TRP A 322 28.36 -5.56 14.16
C TRP A 322 28.77 -4.20 14.75
N GLY A 323 28.84 -4.11 16.08
CA GLY A 323 29.20 -2.88 16.80
C GLY A 323 28.14 -1.77 16.82
N VAL A 324 27.05 -1.89 16.06
CA VAL A 324 25.97 -0.88 15.96
C VAL A 324 24.63 -1.43 16.46
N GLY A 325 24.31 -2.68 16.13
CA GLY A 325 22.99 -3.28 16.32
C GLY A 325 22.50 -3.29 17.77
N SER A 326 23.37 -3.59 18.74
CA SER A 326 22.98 -3.61 20.16
C SER A 326 22.58 -2.23 20.68
N ALA A 327 23.24 -1.16 20.24
CA ALA A 327 22.88 0.20 20.64
C ALA A 327 21.53 0.63 20.04
N VAL A 328 21.25 0.26 18.79
CA VAL A 328 19.95 0.49 18.15
C VAL A 328 18.82 -0.19 18.92
N ILE A 329 19.00 -1.46 19.27
CA ILE A 329 18.01 -2.24 20.04
C ILE A 329 17.77 -1.58 21.40
N ASN A 330 18.84 -1.31 22.15
CA ASN A 330 18.71 -0.78 23.50
C ASN A 330 17.98 0.57 23.52
N GLY A 331 18.31 1.49 22.60
CA GLY A 331 17.65 2.80 22.56
C GLY A 331 16.17 2.71 22.18
N ALA A 332 15.83 1.83 21.24
CA ALA A 332 14.44 1.61 20.86
C ALA A 332 13.63 0.99 22.01
N LEU A 333 14.15 -0.08 22.63
CA LEU A 333 13.46 -0.78 23.71
C LEU A 333 13.32 0.07 24.97
N GLU A 334 14.32 0.89 25.32
CA GLU A 334 14.21 1.85 26.42
C GLU A 334 12.96 2.74 26.24
N THR A 335 12.82 3.36 25.07
CA THR A 335 11.69 4.26 24.79
C THR A 335 10.35 3.52 24.80
N ILE A 336 10.31 2.30 24.27
CA ILE A 336 9.10 1.47 24.23
C ILE A 336 8.67 1.07 25.65
N TYR A 337 9.61 0.57 26.46
CA TYR A 337 9.32 0.07 27.79
C TYR A 337 9.08 1.18 28.81
N ASP A 338 9.61 2.38 28.59
CA ASP A 338 9.29 3.55 29.40
C ASP A 338 7.86 4.06 29.16
N ASN A 339 7.29 3.83 27.97
CA ASN A 339 5.96 4.32 27.59
C ASN A 339 5.13 3.27 26.78
N PRO A 340 4.79 2.12 27.39
CA PRO A 340 4.19 0.99 26.67
C PRO A 340 2.75 1.23 26.19
N GLU A 341 2.05 2.24 26.70
CA GLU A 341 0.74 2.65 26.17
C GLU A 341 0.85 3.48 24.88
N LYS A 342 2.01 4.08 24.63
CA LYS A 342 2.25 4.97 23.49
C LYS A 342 3.02 4.30 22.35
N PHE A 343 3.89 3.34 22.67
CA PHE A 343 4.79 2.70 21.73
C PHE A 343 4.68 1.18 21.77
N SER A 344 4.99 0.52 20.65
CA SER A 344 4.92 -0.94 20.50
C SER A 344 6.26 -1.51 20.05
N GLU A 345 6.55 -2.76 20.43
CA GLU A 345 7.67 -3.53 19.87
C GLU A 345 7.60 -3.66 18.34
N ASP A 346 6.42 -3.51 17.73
CA ASP A 346 6.25 -3.45 16.27
C ASP A 346 7.00 -2.27 15.63
N GLN A 347 7.40 -1.26 16.42
CA GLN A 347 8.24 -0.15 15.99
C GLN A 347 9.73 -0.53 15.87
N LEU A 348 10.16 -1.71 16.33
CA LEU A 348 11.52 -2.17 16.17
C LEU A 348 11.55 -3.48 15.38
N LEU A 349 12.10 -3.42 14.17
CA LEU A 349 12.26 -4.60 13.32
C LEU A 349 13.73 -4.96 13.13
N MET A 350 14.15 -6.04 13.77
CA MET A 350 15.51 -6.57 13.65
C MET A 350 15.58 -7.71 12.64
N ARG A 351 16.49 -7.60 11.67
CA ARG A 351 16.74 -8.60 10.62
C ARG A 351 18.21 -9.01 10.60
N PRO A 352 18.68 -9.76 11.61
CA PRO A 352 20.08 -10.20 11.66
C PRO A 352 20.40 -11.07 10.45
N PHE A 353 21.58 -10.86 9.89
CA PHE A 353 22.03 -11.61 8.72
C PHE A 353 22.28 -13.09 9.07
N PRO A 354 21.85 -14.03 8.20
CA PRO A 354 22.15 -15.44 8.38
C PRO A 354 23.66 -15.66 8.36
N GLN A 355 24.16 -16.51 9.26
CA GLN A 355 25.59 -16.83 9.38
C GLN A 355 25.99 -18.12 8.65
N VAL A 356 25.00 -18.93 8.24
CA VAL A 356 25.22 -20.23 7.61
C VAL A 356 24.37 -20.32 6.34
N ALA A 357 24.95 -20.90 5.29
CA ALA A 357 24.22 -21.21 4.06
C ALA A 357 23.09 -22.20 4.35
N SER A 358 21.96 -22.04 3.67
CA SER A 358 20.78 -22.90 3.90
C SER A 358 20.26 -23.45 2.59
N LYS A 359 19.86 -24.74 2.59
CA LYS A 359 19.17 -25.39 1.47
C LYS A 359 19.87 -25.22 0.10
N GLY A 360 21.19 -25.34 0.08
CA GLY A 360 21.99 -25.21 -1.15
C GLY A 360 22.06 -23.80 -1.75
N THR A 361 21.53 -22.77 -1.07
CA THR A 361 21.66 -21.38 -1.49
C THR A 361 22.91 -20.77 -0.88
N GLU A 362 23.75 -20.15 -1.71
CA GLU A 362 24.95 -19.44 -1.25
C GLU A 362 24.62 -18.27 -0.32
N LEU A 363 25.51 -18.02 0.64
CA LEU A 363 25.33 -17.00 1.67
C LEU A 363 25.17 -15.59 1.07
N ALA A 364 25.91 -15.29 -0.01
CA ALA A 364 25.82 -14.02 -0.72
C ALA A 364 24.41 -13.78 -1.30
N THR A 365 23.79 -14.81 -1.88
CA THR A 365 22.43 -14.74 -2.42
C THR A 365 21.40 -14.54 -1.30
N LEU A 366 21.54 -15.26 -0.18
CA LEU A 366 20.69 -15.09 0.99
C LEU A 366 20.79 -13.67 1.57
N TRP A 367 22.00 -13.12 1.71
CA TRP A 367 22.20 -11.74 2.17
C TRP A 367 21.59 -10.71 1.24
N LYS A 368 21.73 -10.88 -0.08
CA LYS A 368 21.11 -9.99 -1.06
C LYS A 368 19.58 -10.01 -0.93
N GLN A 369 18.97 -11.18 -0.82
CA GLN A 369 17.52 -11.32 -0.62
C GLN A 369 17.07 -10.71 0.72
N TYR A 370 17.85 -10.88 1.78
CA TYR A 370 17.55 -10.30 3.09
C TYR A 370 17.57 -8.76 3.05
N ARG A 371 18.61 -8.16 2.44
CA ARG A 371 18.67 -6.70 2.25
C ARG A 371 17.48 -6.17 1.47
N GLN A 372 17.14 -6.82 0.36
CA GLN A 372 16.00 -6.45 -0.48
C GLN A 372 14.69 -6.43 0.32
N ARG A 373 14.43 -7.47 1.13
CA ARG A 373 13.22 -7.56 1.98
C ARG A 373 13.22 -6.58 3.15
N MET A 374 14.38 -6.30 3.72
CA MET A 374 14.51 -5.38 4.85
C MET A 374 14.33 -3.94 4.40
N LEU A 375 15.01 -3.54 3.32
CA LEU A 375 14.98 -2.18 2.79
C LEU A 375 13.66 -1.84 2.09
N SER A 376 12.91 -2.83 1.59
CA SER A 376 11.56 -2.59 1.06
C SER A 376 10.55 -2.11 2.11
N LEU A 377 10.90 -2.15 3.40
CA LEU A 377 10.04 -1.70 4.50
C LEU A 377 10.27 -0.25 4.90
N ALA A 378 11.34 0.40 4.39
CA ALA A 378 11.78 1.71 4.81
C ALA A 378 11.73 2.73 3.65
N GLY A 379 11.29 3.94 3.96
CA GLY A 379 11.29 5.08 3.03
C GLY A 379 12.43 6.07 3.29
N VAL A 380 13.12 5.94 4.43
CA VAL A 380 14.32 6.72 4.77
C VAL A 380 15.42 5.76 5.21
N ALA A 381 16.64 5.97 4.70
CA ALA A 381 17.80 5.14 5.00
C ALA A 381 18.91 6.00 5.61
N ILE A 382 19.18 5.80 6.90
CA ILE A 382 20.27 6.44 7.64
C ILE A 382 21.49 5.51 7.62
N PHE A 383 22.66 6.08 7.30
CA PHE A 383 23.92 5.37 7.18
C PHE A 383 24.92 5.91 8.20
N VAL A 384 25.42 5.04 9.09
CA VAL A 384 26.31 5.39 10.20
C VAL A 384 27.55 4.48 10.23
N PHE A 385 28.74 5.06 10.36
CA PHE A 385 30.03 4.37 10.32
C PHE A 385 30.18 3.52 9.05
N GLY A 386 30.43 2.22 9.16
CA GLY A 386 30.49 1.31 8.02
C GLY A 386 31.89 0.79 7.74
N ASN A 387 32.49 0.14 8.73
CA ASN A 387 33.77 -0.54 8.60
C ASN A 387 33.73 -1.96 9.16
N LYS A 388 34.72 -2.76 8.76
CA LYS A 388 34.91 -4.14 9.20
C LYS A 388 36.40 -4.49 9.14
N LEU A 389 36.78 -5.57 9.80
CA LEU A 389 38.10 -6.17 9.60
C LEU A 389 38.23 -6.74 8.18
N ASP A 390 39.40 -6.54 7.57
CA ASP A 390 39.75 -7.17 6.31
C ASP A 390 39.75 -8.70 6.51
N PRO A 391 38.99 -9.48 5.70
CA PRO A 391 39.00 -10.93 5.79
C PRO A 391 40.40 -11.54 5.59
N ASN A 392 41.27 -10.85 4.87
CA ASN A 392 42.63 -11.31 4.54
C ASN A 392 43.70 -10.74 5.49
N ASP A 393 43.37 -9.70 6.25
CA ASP A 393 44.28 -9.07 7.21
C ASP A 393 43.51 -8.56 8.45
N LYS A 394 43.49 -9.38 9.50
CA LYS A 394 42.74 -9.08 10.74
C LYS A 394 43.25 -7.85 11.51
N GLY A 395 44.38 -7.25 11.11
CA GLY A 395 44.85 -5.98 11.69
C GLY A 395 44.39 -4.74 10.92
N LYS A 396 43.76 -4.93 9.75
CA LYS A 396 43.40 -3.84 8.85
C LYS A 396 41.91 -3.60 8.82
N ILE A 397 41.53 -2.34 9.01
CA ILE A 397 40.14 -1.89 8.89
C ILE A 397 39.88 -1.47 7.44
N VAL A 398 38.76 -1.94 6.91
CA VAL A 398 38.29 -1.61 5.55
C VAL A 398 36.82 -1.20 5.56
N ASN A 399 36.41 -0.41 4.58
CA ASN A 399 35.01 -0.01 4.44
C ASN A 399 34.11 -1.24 4.22
N ALA A 400 32.96 -1.23 4.89
CA ALA A 400 32.00 -2.32 4.84
C ALA A 400 31.23 -2.28 3.50
N ASN A 401 31.67 -3.08 2.54
CA ASN A 401 31.00 -3.26 1.25
C ASN A 401 29.50 -3.64 1.38
N GLY A 402 29.11 -4.29 2.47
CA GLY A 402 27.70 -4.61 2.75
C GLY A 402 26.82 -3.37 2.90
N MET A 403 27.37 -2.28 3.45
CA MET A 403 26.67 -1.02 3.64
C MET A 403 26.51 -0.24 2.34
N ILE A 404 27.51 -0.29 1.45
CA ILE A 404 27.37 0.24 0.08
C ILE A 404 26.28 -0.50 -0.69
N ALA A 405 26.22 -1.83 -0.57
CA ALA A 405 25.14 -2.62 -1.17
C ALA A 405 23.76 -2.27 -0.58
N GLU A 406 23.69 -1.92 0.71
CA GLU A 406 22.44 -1.43 1.34
C GLU A 406 22.03 -0.06 0.80
N PHE A 407 22.99 0.84 0.57
CA PHE A 407 22.74 2.12 -0.10
C PHE A 407 22.17 1.91 -1.51
N ASP A 408 22.81 1.09 -2.34
CA ASP A 408 22.33 0.84 -3.72
C ASP A 408 20.90 0.27 -3.73
N ILE A 409 20.62 -0.70 -2.86
CA ILE A 409 19.29 -1.31 -2.73
C ILE A 409 18.27 -0.29 -2.20
N ALA A 410 18.64 0.55 -1.23
CA ALA A 410 17.77 1.60 -0.71
C ALA A 410 17.34 2.56 -1.83
N MET A 411 18.29 2.93 -2.71
CA MET A 411 18.00 3.82 -3.84
C MET A 411 17.11 3.15 -4.89
N GLU A 412 17.35 1.87 -5.18
CA GLU A 412 16.50 1.06 -6.07
C GLU A 412 15.05 0.97 -5.56
N LYS A 413 14.85 0.96 -4.23
CA LYS A 413 13.53 0.97 -3.58
C LYS A 413 12.93 2.37 -3.42
N GLY A 414 13.63 3.42 -3.83
CA GLY A 414 13.16 4.80 -3.71
C GLY A 414 13.22 5.36 -2.29
N ALA A 415 14.01 4.78 -1.40
CA ALA A 415 14.24 5.34 -0.07
C ALA A 415 15.15 6.57 -0.16
N ILE A 416 14.96 7.53 0.76
CA ILE A 416 15.74 8.76 0.80
C ILE A 416 17.01 8.52 1.62
N PRO A 417 18.22 8.72 1.06
CA PRO A 417 19.46 8.49 1.79
C PRO A 417 19.77 9.66 2.71
N VAL A 418 20.14 9.37 3.95
CA VAL A 418 20.58 10.36 4.95
C VAL A 418 21.88 9.86 5.59
N PRO A 419 23.02 9.94 4.87
CA PRO A 419 24.30 9.47 5.38
C PRO A 419 24.91 10.46 6.38
N ILE A 420 25.53 9.92 7.44
CA ILE A 420 26.20 10.71 8.47
C ILE A 420 27.70 10.72 8.19
N GLY A 421 28.13 11.61 7.29
CA GLY A 421 29.54 11.70 6.88
C GLY A 421 30.51 11.95 8.04
N ALA A 422 30.07 12.61 9.13
CA ALA A 422 30.84 12.83 10.35
C ALA A 422 31.25 11.54 11.09
N THR A 423 30.61 10.41 10.77
CA THR A 423 30.94 9.09 11.35
C THR A 423 31.99 8.32 10.53
N GLY A 424 32.50 8.89 9.44
CA GLY A 424 33.60 8.32 8.65
C GLY A 424 33.21 7.07 7.85
N PHE A 425 34.24 6.36 7.36
CA PHE A 425 34.13 5.05 6.68
C PHE A 425 33.12 5.03 5.52
N ALA A 426 32.37 3.94 5.33
CA ALA A 426 31.41 3.83 4.23
C ALA A 426 30.30 4.91 4.30
N ALA A 427 29.90 5.38 5.49
CA ALA A 427 28.96 6.49 5.62
C ALA A 427 29.51 7.78 4.99
N ARG A 428 30.82 8.04 5.11
CA ARG A 428 31.50 9.15 4.44
C ARG A 428 31.49 8.99 2.92
N ASP A 429 31.86 7.81 2.41
CA ASP A 429 31.84 7.54 0.96
C ASP A 429 30.43 7.75 0.36
N ILE A 430 29.40 7.28 1.07
CA ILE A 430 28.00 7.47 0.66
C ILE A 430 27.64 8.96 0.71
N TRP A 431 28.02 9.67 1.77
CA TRP A 431 27.77 11.12 1.90
C TRP A 431 28.42 11.90 0.75
N GLU A 432 29.68 11.62 0.41
CA GLU A 432 30.37 12.27 -0.71
C GLU A 432 29.70 11.96 -2.05
N THR A 433 29.28 10.71 -2.25
CA THR A 433 28.54 10.30 -3.45
C THR A 433 27.21 11.04 -3.59
N VAL A 434 26.47 11.17 -2.49
CA VAL A 434 25.16 11.82 -2.46
C VAL A 434 25.29 13.34 -2.65
N MET A 435 26.25 13.97 -1.97
CA MET A 435 26.49 15.42 -2.04
C MET A 435 27.18 15.86 -3.33
N ALA A 436 27.83 14.95 -4.06
CA ALA A 436 28.30 15.21 -5.42
C ALA A 436 27.14 15.33 -6.44
N GLN A 437 25.99 14.70 -6.16
CA GLN A 437 24.82 14.67 -7.05
C GLN A 437 23.50 14.85 -6.28
N PRO A 438 23.32 15.94 -5.51
CA PRO A 438 22.15 16.11 -4.64
C PRO A 438 20.84 16.13 -5.43
N ALA A 439 20.85 16.66 -6.65
CA ALA A 439 19.68 16.67 -7.53
C ALA A 439 19.19 15.26 -7.91
N LYS A 440 20.05 14.23 -7.87
CA LYS A 440 19.66 12.83 -8.15
C LYS A 440 18.93 12.21 -6.96
N TYR A 441 19.36 12.52 -5.75
CA TYR A 441 18.88 11.87 -4.52
C TYR A 441 17.77 12.68 -3.81
N TYR A 442 17.74 14.00 -4.02
CA TYR A 442 16.89 14.95 -3.31
C TYR A 442 16.05 15.82 -4.25
N ALA A 443 15.75 15.33 -5.45
CA ALA A 443 15.03 16.08 -6.50
C ALA A 443 13.72 16.73 -6.03
N GLU A 444 13.02 16.13 -5.07
CA GLU A 444 11.74 16.63 -4.53
C GLU A 444 11.90 17.43 -3.21
N HIS A 445 13.14 17.64 -2.75
CA HIS A 445 13.48 18.10 -1.41
C HIS A 445 14.65 19.09 -1.42
N ASP A 446 14.51 20.25 -2.09
CA ASP A 446 15.54 21.30 -2.17
C ASP A 446 16.06 21.81 -0.83
N TRP A 447 15.28 21.63 0.24
CA TRP A 447 15.66 22.00 1.61
C TRP A 447 16.59 21.00 2.30
N LEU A 448 16.74 19.79 1.74
CA LEU A 448 17.45 18.68 2.36
C LEU A 448 18.98 18.74 2.20
N PRO A 449 19.55 19.08 1.02
CA PRO A 449 21.01 19.14 0.85
C PRO A 449 21.75 19.97 1.92
N PRO A 450 21.30 21.20 2.30
CA PRO A 450 21.99 21.98 3.35
C PRO A 450 21.98 21.33 4.73
N LEU A 451 20.98 20.47 5.04
CA LEU A 451 20.92 19.75 6.31
C LEU A 451 21.80 18.50 6.27
N VAL A 452 21.84 17.80 5.13
CA VAL A 452 22.72 16.64 4.94
C VAL A 452 24.18 17.07 4.88
N GLU A 453 24.48 18.24 4.31
CA GLU A 453 25.83 18.80 4.30
C GLU A 453 26.39 18.94 5.72
N LYS A 454 25.57 19.46 6.65
CA LYS A 454 25.93 19.53 8.08
C LYS A 454 26.27 18.17 8.66
N LEU A 455 25.54 17.10 8.29
CA LEU A 455 25.84 15.74 8.78
C LEU A 455 27.22 15.21 8.36
N GLY A 456 27.91 15.89 7.43
CA GLY A 456 29.28 15.60 7.03
C GLY A 456 30.37 16.37 7.79
N GLU A 457 30.00 17.33 8.64
CA GLU A 457 30.93 18.15 9.42
C GLU A 457 31.40 17.39 10.67
N SER A 458 32.70 17.04 10.73
CA SER A 458 33.28 16.22 11.81
C SER A 458 33.26 16.87 13.19
N GLU A 459 33.03 18.19 13.29
CA GLU A 459 33.05 18.95 14.54
C GLU A 459 31.67 19.05 15.22
N LEU A 460 30.60 18.56 14.60
CA LEU A 460 29.26 18.66 15.17
C LEU A 460 29.09 17.72 16.38
N PRO A 461 28.62 18.23 17.54
CA PRO A 461 28.34 17.40 18.69
C PRO A 461 27.30 16.30 18.38
N PRO A 462 27.41 15.10 18.98
CA PRO A 462 26.50 13.99 18.70
C PRO A 462 25.01 14.33 18.88
N GLN A 463 24.68 15.16 19.89
CA GLN A 463 23.31 15.60 20.16
C GLN A 463 22.75 16.48 19.03
N GLU A 464 23.60 17.32 18.41
CA GLU A 464 23.23 18.16 17.28
C GLU A 464 23.02 17.34 16.00
N LEU A 465 23.82 16.29 15.81
CA LEU A 465 23.60 15.32 14.73
C LEU A 465 22.23 14.64 14.88
N VAL A 466 21.88 14.14 16.07
CA VAL A 466 20.55 13.54 16.31
C VAL A 466 19.44 14.55 16.05
N ARG A 467 19.56 15.79 16.55
CA ARG A 467 18.56 16.84 16.33
C ARG A 467 18.38 17.16 14.84
N THR A 468 19.47 17.22 14.09
CA THR A 468 19.45 17.47 12.64
C THR A 468 18.78 16.31 11.91
N LEU A 469 19.09 15.06 12.27
CA LEU A 469 18.45 13.87 11.70
C LEU A 469 16.94 13.86 11.94
N LEU A 470 16.50 14.13 13.18
CA LEU A 470 15.07 14.20 13.49
C LEU A 470 14.38 15.31 12.72
N THR A 471 15.01 16.48 12.60
CA THR A 471 14.48 17.58 11.78
C THR A 471 14.29 17.15 10.32
N ILE A 472 15.23 16.38 9.77
CA ILE A 472 15.13 15.82 8.42
C ILE A 472 13.96 14.83 8.35
N VAL A 473 13.90 13.82 9.22
CA VAL A 473 12.88 12.76 9.18
C VAL A 473 11.47 13.35 9.40
N ASP A 474 11.32 14.28 10.34
CA ASP A 474 10.06 14.99 10.61
C ASP A 474 9.60 15.76 9.38
N ARG A 475 10.50 16.50 8.74
CA ARG A 475 10.15 17.35 7.60
C ARG A 475 9.91 16.53 6.32
N LEU A 476 10.50 15.33 6.20
CA LEU A 476 10.15 14.36 5.16
C LEU A 476 8.74 13.77 5.32
N ASN A 477 8.21 13.76 6.55
CA ASN A 477 6.90 13.19 6.90
C ASN A 477 5.78 14.23 7.08
N LYS A 478 6.08 15.53 6.96
CA LYS A 478 5.10 16.62 6.99
C LYS A 478 4.42 16.79 5.64
#